data_AF-A0AAV2ZEZ8-F1
#
_entry.id   AF-A0AAV2ZEZ8-F1
#
_cell.length_a   1.000
_cell.length_b   1.000
_cell.length_c   1.000
_cell.angle_alpha   90.00
_cell.angle_beta   90.00
_cell.angle_gamma   90.00
#
_symmetry.space_group_name_H-M   'P 1'
#
loop_
_entity.id
_entity.type
_entity.pdbx_description
1 polymer ?
#
loop_
_entity_poly.entity_id
_entity_poly.type
_entity_poly.pdbx_seq_one_letter_code
_entity_poly.pdbx_strand_id
1 'polypeptide(L)'
;MKIARILSSVTLALGLMLAPTAASSVSDGPRRLAGGNAACGSQRVRKAWVDMSSGEQSLYVQALQEGLKRGIVEDFAAIHVEDLGSDQAHHSALRDMDPKFACVTLPYYDVHSAYADSAAGKCSSMFDCSPIFNGIGGSPQGSKGSVQVNGIPADGVVYNGAPFDAMCDDNNQCGLTVRNDLTQRPVPSGAGFTTFMDLVTRSQDFATFLEGIQFGLHNDVHNAIGGIMTTFASPRDVVFYSWHSAIDMFLHVYHTCRFGVPVTEAQAQSSLEAFSQAFQSCGGITGVDANTKIVMRIRYNGQMIDAADHPTLGKYLAYVGDVMGQYGDITKLDDYSYTYQVSSIYQKRLLGNKNICKQPHWLLSSHIASNGAPLYTTPSAGMPFTCTEPFEPCGLPPMPLKIGEQSNMLLHLPAAESAYAECTS
;
A
#
# COMPACT_ATOMS: atom_id res chain seq x y z
N MET A 1 43.02 1.41 87.38
CA MET A 1 43.93 0.28 87.65
C MET A 1 43.11 -1.00 87.75
N LYS A 2 43.52 -2.05 87.02
CA LYS A 2 43.01 -3.45 87.05
C LYS A 2 41.65 -3.65 86.35
N ILE A 3 41.60 -4.22 85.14
CA ILE A 3 41.77 -5.64 84.71
C ILE A 3 40.49 -6.46 84.90
N ALA A 4 40.14 -7.20 83.84
CA ALA A 4 39.26 -8.38 83.72
C ALA A 4 37.89 -8.10 83.05
N ARG A 5 37.75 -8.36 81.74
CA ARG A 5 37.58 -9.66 81.00
C ARG A 5 36.08 -10.02 80.88
N ILE A 6 35.50 -9.93 79.66
CA ILE A 6 35.21 -11.06 78.72
C ILE A 6 33.91 -11.80 79.19
N LEU A 7 32.83 -12.08 78.45
CA LEU A 7 32.48 -12.40 77.05
C LEU A 7 30.94 -12.23 77.01
N SER A 8 30.27 -11.69 75.99
CA SER A 8 29.84 -12.41 74.79
C SER A 8 28.77 -11.53 74.15
N SER A 9 28.90 -11.16 72.87
CA SER A 9 27.78 -10.77 71.98
C SER A 9 28.32 -10.53 70.57
N VAL A 10 28.33 -11.61 69.79
CA VAL A 10 28.12 -11.71 68.34
C VAL A 10 28.59 -10.53 67.48
N THR A 11 29.69 -10.76 66.75
CA THR A 11 30.18 -9.93 65.64
C THR A 11 29.51 -10.31 64.31
N LEU A 12 29.53 -9.34 63.38
CA LEU A 12 29.23 -9.35 61.94
C LEU A 12 27.73 -9.27 61.59
N ALA A 13 27.15 -8.13 61.19
CA ALA A 13 27.57 -7.06 60.28
C ALA A 13 27.91 -7.55 58.87
N LEU A 14 26.94 -7.47 57.94
CA LEU A 14 27.10 -6.72 56.68
C LEU A 14 25.74 -6.58 56.00
N GLY A 15 25.41 -5.35 55.57
CA GLY A 15 24.17 -5.02 54.89
C GLY A 15 24.03 -5.75 53.56
N LEU A 16 22.89 -6.43 53.39
CA LEU A 16 22.47 -6.96 52.10
C LEU A 16 21.72 -5.85 51.36
N MET A 17 22.42 -5.16 50.45
CA MET A 17 21.77 -4.44 49.35
C MET A 17 21.08 -5.48 48.47
N LEU A 18 19.75 -5.46 48.44
CA LEU A 18 18.96 -6.20 47.47
C LEU A 18 19.21 -5.55 46.09
N ALA A 19 20.07 -6.19 45.31
CA ALA A 19 20.26 -5.87 43.90
C ALA A 19 18.94 -6.13 43.15
N PRO A 20 18.49 -5.23 42.26
CA PRO A 20 17.38 -5.52 41.38
C PRO A 20 17.77 -6.69 40.47
N THR A 21 16.87 -7.65 40.37
CA THR A 21 16.96 -8.74 39.40
C THR A 21 17.19 -8.14 38.01
N ALA A 22 18.29 -8.52 37.38
CA ALA A 22 18.61 -8.15 36.01
C ALA A 22 17.49 -8.66 35.10
N ALA A 23 16.54 -7.78 34.77
CA ALA A 23 15.74 -7.93 33.59
C ALA A 23 16.73 -8.06 32.43
N SER A 24 16.68 -9.20 31.74
CA SER A 24 17.40 -9.37 30.49
C SER A 24 16.99 -8.22 29.58
N SER A 25 17.88 -7.26 29.39
CA SER A 25 17.76 -6.26 28.35
C SER A 25 17.81 -7.02 27.03
N VAL A 26 16.65 -7.40 26.52
CA VAL A 26 16.47 -7.69 25.11
C VAL A 26 16.92 -6.42 24.43
N SER A 27 18.05 -6.48 23.75
CA SER A 27 18.48 -5.45 22.83
C SER A 27 17.35 -5.26 21.84
N ASP A 28 16.58 -4.19 21.98
CA ASP A 28 15.70 -3.71 20.92
C ASP A 28 16.61 -3.30 19.76
N GLY A 29 16.93 -4.27 18.90
CA GLY A 29 17.22 -3.97 17.50
C GLY A 29 16.01 -3.29 16.88
N PRO A 30 16.15 -2.61 15.72
CA PRO A 30 15.03 -1.95 15.07
C PRO A 30 13.88 -2.96 14.94
N ARG A 31 12.77 -2.65 15.63
CA ARG A 31 11.57 -3.49 15.68
C ARG A 31 11.06 -3.62 14.23
N ARG A 32 11.35 -4.74 13.57
CA ARG A 32 10.85 -5.01 12.21
C ARG A 32 9.32 -5.03 12.27
N LEU A 33 8.66 -4.16 11.51
CA LEU A 33 7.21 -4.20 11.40
C LEU A 33 6.78 -5.58 10.89
N ALA A 34 5.65 -6.08 11.38
CA ALA A 34 5.18 -7.39 10.96
C ALA A 34 4.97 -7.44 9.43
N GLY A 35 5.22 -8.62 8.88
CA GLY A 35 4.81 -8.95 7.52
C GLY A 35 5.77 -8.59 6.40
N GLY A 36 7.04 -8.26 6.71
CA GLY A 36 8.17 -8.17 5.75
C GLY A 36 8.35 -9.41 4.87
N ASN A 37 9.01 -9.28 3.71
CA ASN A 37 9.32 -10.37 2.78
C ASN A 37 10.14 -11.47 3.47
N ALA A 38 11.07 -11.09 4.35
CA ALA A 38 11.86 -12.00 5.18
C ALA A 38 10.99 -12.84 6.12
N ALA A 39 9.90 -12.27 6.64
CA ALA A 39 8.94 -13.02 7.46
C ALA A 39 8.06 -13.95 6.62
N CYS A 40 7.85 -13.63 5.34
CA CYS A 40 7.03 -14.40 4.41
C CYS A 40 7.81 -15.41 3.56
N GLY A 41 9.14 -15.42 3.63
CA GLY A 41 10.02 -16.35 2.91
C GLY A 41 10.09 -16.13 1.38
N SER A 42 9.41 -15.11 0.85
CA SER A 42 9.39 -14.79 -0.57
C SER A 42 9.05 -13.31 -0.80
N GLN A 43 9.48 -12.77 -1.93
CA GLN A 43 9.04 -11.44 -2.37
C GLN A 43 7.54 -11.44 -2.63
N ARG A 44 6.85 -10.40 -2.15
CA ARG A 44 5.41 -10.24 -2.37
C ARG A 44 5.08 -9.92 -3.83
N VAL A 45 4.04 -10.57 -4.34
CA VAL A 45 3.47 -10.32 -5.67
C VAL A 45 2.00 -9.95 -5.49
N ARG A 46 1.62 -8.72 -5.87
CA ARG A 46 0.22 -8.30 -5.93
C ARG A 46 -0.41 -8.83 -7.22
N LYS A 47 -1.60 -9.38 -7.11
CA LYS A 47 -2.33 -10.04 -8.21
C LYS A 47 -3.65 -9.35 -8.46
N ALA A 48 -4.23 -9.56 -9.64
CA ALA A 48 -5.63 -9.21 -9.86
C ALA A 48 -6.50 -9.98 -8.86
N TRP A 49 -7.60 -9.39 -8.40
CA TRP A 49 -8.57 -10.09 -7.54
C TRP A 49 -8.93 -11.49 -8.08
N VAL A 50 -9.18 -11.57 -9.39
CA VAL A 50 -9.58 -12.82 -10.08
C VAL A 50 -8.47 -13.87 -10.18
N ASP A 51 -7.22 -13.46 -10.02
CA ASP A 51 -6.05 -14.34 -10.06
C ASP A 51 -5.62 -14.82 -8.66
N MET A 52 -6.24 -14.29 -7.61
CA MET A 52 -6.07 -14.80 -6.25
C MET A 52 -6.79 -16.14 -6.08
N SER A 53 -6.19 -17.04 -5.31
CA SER A 53 -6.88 -18.19 -4.76
C SER A 53 -8.00 -17.76 -3.80
N SER A 54 -8.98 -18.64 -3.59
CA SER A 54 -10.05 -18.41 -2.62
C SER A 54 -9.52 -18.18 -1.20
N GLY A 55 -8.40 -18.83 -0.84
CA GLY A 55 -7.72 -18.63 0.44
C GLY A 55 -7.11 -17.24 0.57
N GLU A 56 -6.44 -16.75 -0.48
CA GLU A 56 -5.89 -15.38 -0.53
C GLU A 56 -7.01 -14.33 -0.44
N GLN A 57 -8.10 -14.49 -1.20
CA GLN A 57 -9.27 -13.59 -1.14
C GLN A 57 -9.88 -13.56 0.26
N SER A 58 -10.11 -14.74 0.85
CA SER A 58 -10.69 -14.86 2.20
C SER A 58 -9.80 -14.24 3.27
N LEU A 59 -8.47 -14.39 3.15
CA LEU A 59 -7.53 -13.79 4.08
C LEU A 59 -7.53 -12.26 3.97
N TYR A 60 -7.60 -11.72 2.75
CA TYR A 60 -7.68 -10.28 2.53
C TYR A 60 -8.99 -9.68 3.07
N VAL A 61 -10.15 -10.30 2.82
CA VAL A 61 -11.44 -9.84 3.36
C VAL A 61 -11.43 -9.87 4.89
N GLN A 62 -10.88 -10.91 5.51
CA GLN A 62 -10.71 -10.97 6.97
C GLN A 62 -9.80 -9.86 7.51
N ALA A 63 -8.73 -9.53 6.79
CA ALA A 63 -7.84 -8.44 7.17
C ALA A 63 -8.59 -7.10 7.10
N LEU A 64 -9.34 -6.84 6.04
CA LEU A 64 -10.17 -5.63 5.91
C LEU A 64 -11.20 -5.54 7.04
N GLN A 65 -11.88 -6.63 7.36
CA GLN A 65 -12.87 -6.69 8.45
C GLN A 65 -12.23 -6.37 9.81
N GLU A 66 -11.04 -6.91 10.08
CA GLU A 66 -10.31 -6.59 11.31
C GLU A 66 -9.84 -5.12 11.33
N GLY A 67 -9.44 -4.56 10.19
CA GLY A 67 -9.09 -3.15 10.04
C GLY A 67 -10.27 -2.22 10.31
N LEU A 68 -11.45 -2.56 9.78
CA LEU A 68 -12.71 -1.85 10.06
C LEU A 68 -13.06 -1.90 11.55
N LYS A 69 -13.03 -3.11 12.14
CA LYS A 69 -13.33 -3.33 13.56
C LYS A 69 -12.42 -2.53 14.51
N ARG A 70 -11.16 -2.33 14.12
CA ARG A 70 -10.16 -1.59 14.92
C ARG A 70 -10.18 -0.08 14.68
N GLY A 71 -11.04 0.44 13.81
CA GLY A 71 -11.06 1.86 13.45
C GLY A 71 -9.89 2.29 12.54
N ILE A 72 -9.04 1.35 12.10
CA ILE A 72 -7.86 1.67 11.28
C ILE A 72 -8.27 2.24 9.92
N VAL A 73 -9.31 1.69 9.30
CA VAL A 73 -9.84 2.18 8.02
C VAL A 73 -10.45 3.58 8.19
N GLU A 74 -11.09 3.85 9.33
CA GLU A 74 -11.61 5.18 9.66
C GLU A 74 -10.50 6.21 9.84
N ASP A 75 -9.42 5.84 10.54
CA ASP A 75 -8.24 6.69 10.71
C ASP A 75 -7.55 6.98 9.37
N PHE A 76 -7.41 5.98 8.48
CA PHE A 76 -6.86 6.21 7.14
C PHE A 76 -7.75 7.12 6.29
N ALA A 77 -9.06 6.94 6.36
CA ALA A 77 -9.99 7.86 5.70
C ALA A 77 -9.90 9.27 6.28
N ALA A 78 -9.64 9.43 7.58
CA ALA A 78 -9.49 10.75 8.20
C ALA A 78 -8.25 11.50 7.70
N ILE A 79 -7.18 10.81 7.31
CA ILE A 79 -6.02 11.42 6.63
C ILE A 79 -6.45 11.91 5.25
N HIS A 80 -7.18 11.08 4.50
CA HIS A 80 -7.67 11.41 3.15
C HIS A 80 -8.71 12.53 3.12
N VAL A 81 -9.44 12.75 4.21
CA VAL A 81 -10.41 13.85 4.35
C VAL A 81 -9.75 15.18 4.71
N GLU A 82 -8.53 15.17 5.25
CA GLU A 82 -7.85 16.38 5.69
C GLU A 82 -7.18 17.09 4.52
N ASP A 83 -7.38 18.39 4.32
CA ASP A 83 -6.95 19.10 3.09
C ASP A 83 -5.46 18.96 2.69
N LEU A 84 -4.52 18.70 3.61
CA LEU A 84 -3.11 18.47 3.30
C LEU A 84 -2.76 16.97 3.20
N GLY A 85 -3.56 16.11 3.82
CA GLY A 85 -3.52 14.65 3.74
C GLY A 85 -4.33 14.07 2.59
N SER A 86 -5.38 14.75 2.12
CA SER A 86 -6.12 14.49 0.87
C SER A 86 -5.19 14.65 -0.31
N ASP A 87 -4.24 15.59 -0.16
CA ASP A 87 -3.15 15.87 -1.06
C ASP A 87 -1.99 14.88 -0.93
N GLN A 88 -2.06 13.83 -0.08
CA GLN A 88 -0.95 12.90 0.20
C GLN A 88 -1.40 11.45 0.55
N ALA A 89 -0.43 10.53 0.63
CA ALA A 89 -0.67 9.09 0.47
C ALA A 89 -1.09 8.31 1.73
N HIS A 90 -1.51 7.05 1.54
CA HIS A 90 -1.92 6.13 2.62
C HIS A 90 -1.20 4.77 2.54
N HIS A 91 -0.83 4.19 3.69
CA HIS A 91 -0.03 2.95 3.81
C HIS A 91 -0.84 1.77 4.37
N SER A 92 -0.40 0.52 4.13
CA SER A 92 -1.17 -0.67 4.55
C SER A 92 -0.83 -1.16 5.97
N ALA A 93 -1.71 -0.90 6.94
CA ALA A 93 -1.63 -1.43 8.32
C ALA A 93 -2.05 -2.90 8.48
N LEU A 94 -2.59 -3.53 7.42
CA LEU A 94 -3.31 -4.80 7.52
C LEU A 94 -2.47 -5.97 8.10
N ARG A 95 -1.15 -5.93 7.91
CA ARG A 95 -0.24 -7.06 8.19
C ARG A 95 0.14 -7.24 9.66
N ASP A 96 -0.01 -6.19 10.46
CA ASP A 96 0.38 -6.18 11.88
C ASP A 96 -0.82 -6.41 12.81
N MET A 97 -2.02 -6.58 12.26
CA MET A 97 -3.23 -6.73 13.07
C MET A 97 -3.33 -8.13 13.69
N ASP A 98 -2.88 -9.16 12.99
CA ASP A 98 -2.85 -10.55 13.44
C ASP A 98 -1.72 -11.29 12.72
N PRO A 99 -0.98 -12.22 13.37
CA PRO A 99 0.06 -13.03 12.72
C PRO A 99 -0.39 -13.71 11.42
N LYS A 100 -1.67 -14.11 11.31
CA LYS A 100 -2.19 -14.72 10.08
C LYS A 100 -2.22 -13.76 8.89
N PHE A 101 -2.26 -12.45 9.13
CA PHE A 101 -2.25 -11.42 8.09
C PHE A 101 -0.84 -10.97 7.69
N ALA A 102 0.22 -11.48 8.34
CA ALA A 102 1.59 -11.04 8.09
C ALA A 102 1.94 -11.03 6.59
N CYS A 103 1.46 -12.03 5.85
CA CYS A 103 1.75 -12.18 4.42
C CYS A 103 0.60 -11.79 3.50
N VAL A 104 -0.38 -11.02 3.99
CA VAL A 104 -1.48 -10.54 3.15
C VAL A 104 -0.95 -9.58 2.07
N THR A 105 -1.33 -9.84 0.83
CA THR A 105 -1.07 -8.98 -0.32
C THR A 105 -2.34 -8.25 -0.71
N LEU A 106 -2.21 -7.00 -1.12
CA LEU A 106 -3.34 -6.23 -1.64
C LEU A 106 -3.63 -6.69 -3.08
N PRO A 107 -4.84 -7.17 -3.39
CA PRO A 107 -5.25 -7.37 -4.76
C PRO A 107 -5.51 -6.05 -5.46
N TYR A 108 -5.26 -6.01 -6.76
CA TYR A 108 -5.71 -4.92 -7.60
C TYR A 108 -7.03 -5.26 -8.33
N TYR A 109 -7.85 -4.25 -8.56
CA TYR A 109 -9.02 -4.33 -9.42
C TYR A 109 -8.61 -4.20 -10.90
N ASP A 110 -8.69 -5.30 -11.67
CA ASP A 110 -8.34 -5.29 -13.11
C ASP A 110 -9.48 -4.71 -13.97
N VAL A 111 -9.71 -3.39 -13.83
CA VAL A 111 -10.77 -2.66 -14.54
C VAL A 111 -10.62 -2.75 -16.06
N HIS A 112 -9.39 -2.85 -16.58
CA HIS A 112 -9.12 -2.95 -18.00
C HIS A 112 -9.62 -4.27 -18.59
N SER A 113 -9.44 -5.38 -17.87
CA SER A 113 -10.02 -6.67 -18.24
C SER A 113 -11.56 -6.64 -18.16
N ALA A 114 -12.13 -6.02 -17.11
CA ALA A 114 -13.57 -5.84 -16.99
C ALA A 114 -14.17 -5.05 -18.16
N TYR A 115 -13.49 -3.97 -18.59
CA TYR A 115 -13.92 -3.19 -19.76
C TYR A 115 -13.82 -4.00 -21.05
N ALA A 116 -12.74 -4.75 -21.25
CA ALA A 116 -12.55 -5.58 -22.44
C ALA A 116 -13.63 -6.68 -22.55
N ASP A 117 -14.02 -7.29 -21.43
CA ASP A 117 -15.07 -8.30 -21.40
C ASP A 117 -16.46 -7.70 -21.63
N SER A 118 -16.72 -6.51 -21.07
CA SER A 118 -17.94 -5.72 -21.35
C SER A 118 -18.04 -5.39 -22.84
N ALA A 119 -16.97 -4.84 -23.43
CA ALA A 119 -16.92 -4.49 -24.85
C ALA A 119 -17.05 -5.71 -25.78
N ALA A 120 -16.63 -6.89 -25.33
CA ALA A 120 -16.80 -8.16 -26.03
C ALA A 120 -18.18 -8.80 -25.81
N GLY A 121 -19.08 -8.17 -25.03
CA GLY A 121 -20.41 -8.67 -24.74
C GLY A 121 -20.44 -9.90 -23.83
N LYS A 122 -19.39 -10.16 -23.05
CA LYS A 122 -19.32 -11.32 -22.13
C LYS A 122 -20.05 -11.09 -20.81
N CYS A 123 -20.29 -9.83 -20.46
CA CYS A 123 -20.96 -9.39 -19.25
C CYS A 123 -21.66 -8.04 -19.54
N SER A 124 -22.69 -7.70 -18.78
CA SER A 124 -23.60 -6.58 -19.07
C SER A 124 -23.42 -5.36 -18.17
N SER A 125 -22.79 -5.52 -17.01
CA SER A 125 -22.70 -4.49 -15.99
C SER A 125 -21.34 -4.50 -15.31
N MET A 126 -21.01 -3.42 -14.61
CA MET A 126 -19.80 -3.29 -13.82
C MET A 126 -19.72 -4.38 -12.75
N PHE A 127 -20.85 -4.75 -12.14
CA PHE A 127 -20.93 -5.85 -11.20
C PHE A 127 -20.61 -7.20 -11.86
N ASP A 128 -21.26 -7.50 -13.00
CA ASP A 128 -21.07 -8.77 -13.71
C ASP A 128 -19.64 -8.94 -14.26
N CYS A 129 -19.05 -7.83 -14.74
CA CYS A 129 -17.70 -7.83 -15.31
C CYS A 129 -16.59 -7.83 -14.25
N SER A 130 -16.92 -7.59 -12.97
CA SER A 130 -15.93 -7.32 -11.93
C SER A 130 -16.22 -8.14 -10.66
N PRO A 131 -15.74 -9.40 -10.59
CA PRO A 131 -16.01 -10.31 -9.47
C PRO A 131 -15.58 -9.78 -8.10
N ILE A 132 -14.71 -8.76 -8.05
CA ILE A 132 -14.29 -8.11 -6.82
C ILE A 132 -15.45 -7.50 -6.03
N PHE A 133 -16.49 -6.97 -6.69
CA PHE A 133 -17.64 -6.39 -5.98
C PHE A 133 -18.47 -7.44 -5.27
N ASN A 134 -18.55 -8.66 -5.82
CA ASN A 134 -19.17 -9.77 -5.11
C ASN A 134 -18.33 -10.21 -3.90
N GLY A 135 -17.00 -10.19 -4.02
CA GLY A 135 -16.08 -10.53 -2.93
C GLY A 135 -15.98 -9.48 -1.81
N ILE A 136 -16.28 -8.22 -2.12
CA ILE A 136 -16.18 -7.08 -1.20
C ILE A 136 -17.50 -6.30 -1.24
N GLY A 137 -18.42 -6.66 -0.36
CA GLY A 137 -19.74 -6.05 -0.21
C GLY A 137 -20.91 -6.87 -0.73
N GLY A 138 -20.66 -7.89 -1.56
CA GLY A 138 -21.70 -8.76 -2.10
C GLY A 138 -22.59 -8.06 -3.13
N SER A 139 -23.73 -8.68 -3.45
CA SER A 139 -24.72 -8.10 -4.38
C SER A 139 -25.44 -6.88 -3.77
N PRO A 140 -25.82 -5.89 -4.59
CA PRO A 140 -26.65 -4.78 -4.12
C PRO A 140 -28.00 -5.29 -3.59
N GLN A 141 -28.47 -4.69 -2.50
CA GLN A 141 -29.75 -5.05 -1.90
C GLN A 141 -30.97 -4.37 -2.57
N GLY A 142 -30.74 -3.48 -3.54
CA GLY A 142 -31.77 -2.72 -4.25
C GLY A 142 -32.47 -1.63 -3.43
N SER A 143 -32.33 -1.64 -2.10
CA SER A 143 -32.78 -0.55 -1.22
C SER A 143 -31.81 0.63 -1.25
N LYS A 144 -32.35 1.85 -1.23
CA LYS A 144 -31.56 3.06 -1.05
C LYS A 144 -31.18 3.24 0.42
N GLY A 145 -30.00 3.79 0.65
CA GLY A 145 -29.49 4.13 1.97
C GLY A 145 -28.63 5.37 1.93
N SER A 146 -28.37 5.90 3.13
CA SER A 146 -27.49 7.04 3.38
C SER A 146 -26.59 6.68 4.56
N VAL A 147 -25.37 7.18 4.56
CA VAL A 147 -24.40 7.05 5.66
C VAL A 147 -23.69 8.38 5.87
N GLN A 148 -23.17 8.58 7.06
CA GLN A 148 -22.23 9.67 7.34
C GLN A 148 -20.90 9.09 7.79
N VAL A 149 -19.82 9.36 7.07
CA VAL A 149 -18.51 8.79 7.35
C VAL A 149 -17.44 9.89 7.36
N ASN A 150 -16.68 9.98 8.46
CA ASN A 150 -15.67 11.03 8.65
C ASN A 150 -16.25 12.45 8.48
N GLY A 151 -17.50 12.67 8.91
CA GLY A 151 -18.25 13.91 8.78
C GLY A 151 -18.91 14.12 7.41
N ILE A 152 -18.63 13.27 6.42
CA ILE A 152 -19.09 13.43 5.04
C ILE A 152 -20.29 12.52 4.77
N PRO A 153 -21.45 13.08 4.34
CA PRO A 153 -22.60 12.28 3.95
C PRO A 153 -22.38 11.60 2.59
N ALA A 154 -22.92 10.39 2.42
CA ALA A 154 -22.94 9.67 1.15
C ALA A 154 -24.25 8.91 0.98
N ASP A 155 -24.78 8.89 -0.24
CA ASP A 155 -26.04 8.23 -0.60
C ASP A 155 -25.83 7.16 -1.69
N GLY A 156 -26.66 6.12 -1.67
CA GLY A 156 -26.61 5.10 -2.71
C GLY A 156 -27.56 3.93 -2.49
N VAL A 157 -27.27 2.81 -3.15
CA VAL A 157 -27.84 1.49 -2.87
C VAL A 157 -27.01 0.81 -1.78
N VAL A 158 -27.70 0.13 -0.88
CA VAL A 158 -27.08 -0.56 0.26
C VAL A 158 -26.37 -1.83 -0.18
N TYR A 159 -25.15 -1.99 0.33
CA TYR A 159 -24.36 -3.23 0.30
C TYR A 159 -24.05 -3.62 1.75
N ASN A 160 -24.31 -4.87 2.12
CA ASN A 160 -24.20 -5.36 3.49
C ASN A 160 -23.40 -6.67 3.59
N GLY A 161 -22.77 -7.11 2.49
CA GLY A 161 -21.86 -8.25 2.51
C GLY A 161 -20.53 -7.90 3.18
N ALA A 162 -19.76 -8.94 3.53
CA ALA A 162 -18.43 -8.78 4.11
C ALA A 162 -17.52 -7.90 3.22
N PRO A 163 -16.64 -7.09 3.82
CA PRO A 163 -16.34 -6.99 5.26
C PRO A 163 -17.15 -5.91 6.00
N PHE A 164 -18.22 -5.38 5.41
CA PHE A 164 -18.94 -4.22 5.96
C PHE A 164 -19.80 -4.54 7.18
N ASP A 165 -19.94 -5.82 7.56
CA ASP A 165 -20.54 -6.26 8.81
C ASP A 165 -19.84 -5.65 10.05
N ALA A 166 -18.54 -5.37 9.94
CA ALA A 166 -17.73 -4.73 10.98
C ALA A 166 -17.62 -3.20 10.84
N MET A 167 -18.23 -2.60 9.81
CA MET A 167 -18.22 -1.16 9.58
C MET A 167 -19.40 -0.51 10.29
N CYS A 168 -19.15 0.61 10.98
CA CYS A 168 -20.17 1.54 11.43
C CYS A 168 -19.89 2.92 10.82
N ASP A 169 -20.95 3.67 10.57
CA ASP A 169 -20.88 5.09 10.22
C ASP A 169 -20.87 5.97 11.49
N ASP A 170 -20.75 7.28 11.33
CA ASP A 170 -20.65 8.26 12.42
C ASP A 170 -21.96 8.36 13.25
N ASN A 171 -23.08 7.87 12.71
CA ASN A 171 -24.39 7.80 13.37
C ASN A 171 -24.63 6.44 14.07
N ASN A 172 -23.60 5.60 14.17
CA ASN A 172 -23.68 4.21 14.66
C ASN A 172 -24.60 3.31 13.82
N GLN A 173 -24.82 3.64 12.55
CA GLN A 173 -25.43 2.72 11.60
C GLN A 173 -24.35 1.74 11.12
N CYS A 174 -24.49 0.47 11.53
CA CYS A 174 -23.49 -0.56 11.27
C CYS A 174 -23.96 -1.59 10.24
N GLY A 175 -23.00 -2.31 9.67
CA GLY A 175 -23.26 -3.48 8.83
C GLY A 175 -23.50 -3.16 7.36
N LEU A 176 -23.14 -1.96 6.90
CA LEU A 176 -23.37 -1.57 5.51
C LEU A 176 -22.39 -0.54 4.97
N THR A 177 -22.35 -0.47 3.64
CA THR A 177 -21.83 0.65 2.85
C THR A 177 -22.86 1.05 1.79
N VAL A 178 -22.64 2.19 1.14
CA VAL A 178 -23.47 2.67 0.03
C VAL A 178 -22.63 2.89 -1.22
N ARG A 179 -23.11 2.40 -2.36
CA ARG A 179 -22.55 2.57 -3.71
C ARG A 179 -23.68 2.81 -4.71
N ASN A 180 -23.37 3.10 -5.96
CA ASN A 180 -24.35 2.94 -7.05
C ASN A 180 -24.85 1.49 -7.15
N ASP A 181 -25.99 1.30 -7.84
CA ASP A 181 -26.41 -0.03 -8.27
C ASP A 181 -25.51 -0.53 -9.40
N LEU A 182 -24.46 -1.29 -9.05
CA LEU A 182 -23.45 -1.74 -10.00
C LEU A 182 -23.98 -2.79 -10.99
N THR A 183 -25.16 -3.38 -10.73
CA THR A 183 -25.84 -4.27 -11.68
C THR A 183 -26.48 -3.50 -12.83
N GLN A 184 -26.68 -2.18 -12.67
CA GLN A 184 -27.24 -1.29 -13.68
C GLN A 184 -26.20 -0.32 -14.26
N ARG A 185 -24.98 -0.28 -13.71
CA ARG A 185 -23.90 0.59 -14.19
C ARG A 185 -23.06 -0.13 -15.23
N PRO A 186 -22.75 0.48 -16.39
CA PRO A 186 -21.74 -0.06 -17.29
C PRO A 186 -20.33 0.09 -16.69
N VAL A 187 -19.38 -0.72 -17.14
CA VAL A 187 -17.95 -0.44 -16.89
C VAL A 187 -17.60 0.89 -17.58
N PRO A 188 -17.00 1.87 -16.88
CA PRO A 188 -16.80 3.21 -17.45
C PRO A 188 -15.87 3.21 -18.66
N SER A 189 -16.10 4.10 -19.62
CA SER A 189 -15.29 4.21 -20.84
C SER A 189 -13.84 4.59 -20.58
N GLY A 190 -13.56 5.36 -19.52
CA GLY A 190 -12.19 5.65 -19.09
C GLY A 190 -11.37 4.41 -18.79
N ALA A 191 -12.01 3.28 -18.43
CA ALA A 191 -11.38 1.99 -18.21
C ALA A 191 -10.93 1.27 -19.50
N GLY A 192 -11.05 1.90 -20.67
CA GLY A 192 -10.49 1.37 -21.91
C GLY A 192 -8.97 1.22 -21.84
N PHE A 193 -8.45 0.02 -22.12
CA PHE A 193 -6.99 -0.22 -22.12
C PHE A 193 -6.25 0.65 -23.14
N THR A 194 -6.89 0.96 -24.28
CA THR A 194 -6.31 1.88 -25.28
C THR A 194 -6.11 3.28 -24.71
N THR A 195 -7.03 3.78 -23.87
CA THR A 195 -6.88 5.08 -23.19
C THR A 195 -5.64 5.09 -22.31
N PHE A 196 -5.42 4.03 -21.52
CA PHE A 196 -4.23 3.89 -20.71
C PHE A 196 -2.95 3.80 -21.56
N MET A 197 -2.97 3.00 -22.63
CA MET A 197 -1.84 2.88 -23.55
C MET A 197 -1.49 4.23 -24.20
N ASP A 198 -2.49 5.03 -24.58
CA ASP A 198 -2.30 6.36 -25.13
C ASP A 198 -1.67 7.31 -24.10
N LEU A 199 -2.08 7.26 -22.83
CA LEU A 199 -1.45 8.02 -21.74
C LEU A 199 0.03 7.65 -21.60
N VAL A 200 0.36 6.36 -21.53
CA VAL A 200 1.76 5.89 -21.42
C VAL A 200 2.60 6.33 -22.62
N THR A 201 2.00 6.35 -23.82
CA THR A 201 2.69 6.67 -25.06
C THR A 201 2.89 8.18 -25.24
N ARG A 202 1.87 8.99 -24.93
CA ARG A 202 1.80 10.41 -25.34
C ARG A 202 2.18 11.39 -24.24
N SER A 203 2.13 11.00 -22.97
CA SER A 203 2.59 11.87 -21.88
C SER A 203 4.09 12.14 -22.06
N GLN A 204 4.48 13.42 -22.03
CA GLN A 204 5.87 13.84 -22.22
C GLN A 204 6.68 13.78 -20.91
N ASP A 205 5.99 13.88 -19.79
CA ASP A 205 6.52 13.81 -18.44
C ASP A 205 5.56 13.04 -17.52
N PHE A 206 6.01 12.80 -16.30
CA PHE A 206 5.28 12.04 -15.29
C PHE A 206 4.08 12.82 -14.77
N ALA A 207 4.19 14.14 -14.59
CA ALA A 207 3.07 14.99 -14.16
C ALA A 207 1.88 14.89 -15.14
N THR A 208 2.13 14.99 -16.45
CA THR A 208 1.10 14.82 -17.49
C THR A 208 0.49 13.42 -17.46
N PHE A 209 1.30 12.38 -17.22
CA PHE A 209 0.79 11.02 -17.06
C PHE A 209 -0.12 10.89 -15.84
N LEU A 210 0.30 11.42 -14.69
CA LEU A 210 -0.46 11.39 -13.44
C LEU A 210 -1.78 12.14 -13.57
N GLU A 211 -1.79 13.35 -14.14
CA GLU A 211 -3.02 14.10 -14.40
C GLU A 211 -3.97 13.35 -15.33
N GLY A 212 -3.45 12.72 -16.39
CA GLY A 212 -4.26 11.91 -17.31
C GLY A 212 -4.88 10.68 -16.65
N ILE A 213 -4.17 10.03 -15.73
CA ILE A 213 -4.72 8.95 -14.89
C ILE A 213 -5.78 9.50 -13.95
N GLN A 214 -5.46 10.58 -13.22
CA GLN A 214 -6.31 11.16 -12.18
C GLN A 214 -7.65 11.66 -12.72
N PHE A 215 -7.62 12.56 -13.71
CA PHE A 215 -8.83 13.18 -14.24
C PHE A 215 -9.54 12.30 -15.27
N GLY A 216 -8.92 11.21 -15.70
CA GLY A 216 -9.52 10.21 -16.58
C GLY A 216 -9.97 8.98 -15.80
N LEU A 217 -9.24 7.89 -15.99
CA LEU A 217 -9.60 6.55 -15.52
C LEU A 217 -9.83 6.48 -13.99
N HIS A 218 -9.03 7.20 -13.19
CA HIS A 218 -9.19 7.26 -11.73
C HIS A 218 -10.59 7.75 -11.32
N ASN A 219 -10.95 8.97 -11.73
CA ASN A 219 -12.22 9.61 -11.39
C ASN A 219 -13.41 8.86 -12.01
N ASP A 220 -13.28 8.36 -13.23
CA ASP A 220 -14.34 7.61 -13.91
C ASP A 220 -14.79 6.38 -13.13
N VAL A 221 -13.84 5.65 -12.52
CA VAL A 221 -14.16 4.45 -11.73
C VAL A 221 -14.73 4.81 -10.36
N HIS A 222 -14.20 5.82 -9.67
CA HIS A 222 -14.81 6.34 -8.44
C HIS A 222 -16.26 6.74 -8.67
N ASN A 223 -16.50 7.52 -9.73
CA ASN A 223 -17.83 7.97 -10.14
C ASN A 223 -18.76 6.81 -10.52
N ALA A 224 -18.25 5.79 -11.21
CA ALA A 224 -19.01 4.61 -11.55
C ALA A 224 -19.41 3.82 -10.29
N ILE A 225 -18.48 3.66 -9.33
CA ILE A 225 -18.77 3.00 -8.05
C ILE A 225 -19.79 3.81 -7.24
N GLY A 226 -19.64 5.13 -7.15
CA GLY A 226 -20.60 6.01 -6.47
C GLY A 226 -20.61 5.87 -4.95
N GLY A 227 -21.57 6.55 -4.31
CA GLY A 227 -21.75 6.52 -2.85
C GLY A 227 -20.52 7.07 -2.13
N ILE A 228 -19.97 6.30 -1.19
CA ILE A 228 -18.79 6.73 -0.42
C ILE A 228 -17.59 7.00 -1.36
N MET A 229 -17.44 6.20 -2.43
CA MET A 229 -16.33 6.30 -3.38
C MET A 229 -16.28 7.61 -4.18
N THR A 230 -17.34 8.43 -4.16
CA THR A 230 -17.34 9.75 -4.81
C THR A 230 -16.98 10.90 -3.88
N THR A 231 -16.51 10.59 -2.66
CA THR A 231 -16.20 11.59 -1.63
C THR A 231 -14.76 11.47 -1.17
N PHE A 232 -14.27 12.49 -0.45
CA PHE A 232 -12.99 12.41 0.26
C PHE A 232 -12.95 11.32 1.34
N ALA A 233 -14.10 10.80 1.77
CA ALA A 233 -14.16 9.65 2.66
C ALA A 233 -14.14 8.31 1.89
N SER A 234 -13.78 8.31 0.60
CA SER A 234 -13.71 7.10 -0.25
C SER A 234 -12.94 5.91 0.36
N PRO A 235 -11.87 6.07 1.18
CA PRO A 235 -11.22 4.93 1.84
C PRO A 235 -12.11 4.15 2.81
N ARG A 236 -13.24 4.73 3.26
CA ARG A 236 -14.24 4.03 4.08
C ARG A 236 -14.94 2.91 3.31
N ASP A 237 -15.00 2.99 1.98
CA ASP A 237 -15.31 1.84 1.15
C ASP A 237 -14.01 1.08 0.85
N VAL A 238 -13.83 -0.06 1.49
CA VAL A 238 -12.58 -0.83 1.41
C VAL A 238 -12.24 -1.35 0.00
N VAL A 239 -13.13 -1.24 -0.99
CA VAL A 239 -12.76 -1.46 -2.41
C VAL A 239 -11.78 -0.39 -2.92
N PHE A 240 -11.75 0.79 -2.29
CA PHE A 240 -10.76 1.84 -2.49
C PHE A 240 -9.35 1.29 -2.53
N TYR A 241 -9.00 0.40 -1.60
CA TYR A 241 -7.65 -0.14 -1.51
C TYR A 241 -7.32 -1.03 -2.71
N SER A 242 -8.26 -1.83 -3.19
CA SER A 242 -8.02 -2.62 -4.39
C SER A 242 -8.04 -1.79 -5.67
N TRP A 243 -8.79 -0.69 -5.68
CA TRP A 243 -8.77 0.27 -6.77
C TRP A 243 -7.42 0.99 -6.85
N HIS A 244 -6.96 1.57 -5.74
CA HIS A 244 -5.67 2.25 -5.69
C HIS A 244 -4.47 1.31 -5.82
N SER A 245 -4.61 0.02 -5.49
CA SER A 245 -3.62 -0.98 -5.86
C SER A 245 -3.51 -1.19 -7.37
N ALA A 246 -4.57 -0.93 -8.15
CA ALA A 246 -4.52 -0.93 -9.62
C ALA A 246 -3.86 0.34 -10.15
N ILE A 247 -4.15 1.48 -9.54
CA ILE A 247 -3.48 2.75 -9.85
C ILE A 247 -1.97 2.65 -9.63
N ASP A 248 -1.52 2.14 -8.47
CA ASP A 248 -0.10 1.87 -8.19
C ASP A 248 0.52 0.90 -9.23
N MET A 249 -0.25 -0.09 -9.68
CA MET A 249 0.19 -0.98 -10.77
C MET A 249 0.37 -0.23 -12.10
N PHE A 250 -0.51 0.71 -12.43
CA PHE A 250 -0.39 1.52 -13.63
C PHE A 250 0.87 2.39 -13.63
N LEU A 251 1.22 2.97 -12.47
CA LEU A 251 2.46 3.71 -12.28
C LEU A 251 3.67 2.78 -12.45
N HIS A 252 3.65 1.60 -11.85
CA HIS A 252 4.69 0.59 -12.04
C HIS A 252 4.85 0.18 -13.51
N VAL A 253 3.76 -0.02 -14.24
CA VAL A 253 3.76 -0.33 -15.68
C VAL A 253 4.34 0.83 -16.49
N TYR A 254 4.00 2.07 -16.15
CA TYR A 254 4.56 3.26 -16.79
C TYR A 254 6.08 3.33 -16.60
N HIS A 255 6.58 3.22 -15.36
CA HIS A 255 8.02 3.23 -15.10
C HIS A 255 8.74 2.06 -15.77
N THR A 256 8.15 0.87 -15.76
CA THR A 256 8.69 -0.30 -16.47
C THR A 256 8.81 -0.02 -17.97
N CYS A 257 7.81 0.61 -18.58
CA CYS A 257 7.80 0.96 -20.00
C CYS A 257 8.85 2.02 -20.37
N ARG A 258 9.09 3.00 -19.48
CA ARG A 258 9.98 4.14 -19.72
C ARG A 258 11.45 3.87 -19.41
N PHE A 259 11.73 3.25 -18.26
CA PHE A 259 13.08 3.10 -17.71
C PHE A 259 13.54 1.65 -17.60
N GLY A 260 12.60 0.70 -17.66
CA GLY A 260 12.82 -0.58 -17.01
C GLY A 260 12.83 -0.37 -15.49
N VAL A 261 12.40 -1.38 -14.74
CA VAL A 261 12.53 -1.37 -13.28
C VAL A 261 13.78 -2.18 -12.89
N PRO A 262 14.56 -1.73 -11.89
CA PRO A 262 14.26 -0.60 -11.00
C PRO A 262 14.63 0.79 -11.54
N VAL A 263 13.88 1.82 -11.14
CA VAL A 263 14.20 3.24 -11.34
C VAL A 263 15.29 3.65 -10.35
N THR A 264 16.41 4.17 -10.83
CA THR A 264 17.51 4.65 -9.98
C THR A 264 17.18 5.99 -9.33
N GLU A 265 17.75 6.27 -8.16
CA GLU A 265 17.59 7.56 -7.48
C GLU A 265 18.02 8.73 -8.38
N ALA A 266 19.11 8.55 -9.15
CA ALA A 266 19.55 9.52 -10.15
C ALA A 266 18.51 9.73 -11.26
N GLN A 267 17.85 8.68 -11.77
CA GLN A 267 16.75 8.82 -12.74
C GLN A 267 15.57 9.57 -12.12
N ALA A 268 15.14 9.19 -10.91
CA ALA A 268 14.05 9.86 -10.19
C ALA A 268 14.32 11.35 -9.98
N GLN A 269 15.55 11.75 -9.68
CA GLN A 269 15.92 13.15 -9.45
C GLN A 269 16.16 13.96 -10.73
N SER A 270 16.58 13.32 -11.83
CA SER A 270 17.03 14.03 -13.05
C SER A 270 16.08 13.92 -14.24
N SER A 271 15.09 13.01 -14.21
CA SER A 271 14.18 12.77 -15.32
C SER A 271 12.75 13.17 -15.00
N LEU A 272 12.21 14.11 -15.78
CA LEU A 272 10.79 14.47 -15.76
C LEU A 272 9.87 13.31 -16.11
N GLU A 273 10.37 12.27 -16.77
CA GLU A 273 9.62 11.05 -17.03
C GLU A 273 9.61 10.10 -15.83
N ALA A 274 10.52 10.25 -14.86
CA ALA A 274 10.59 9.38 -13.68
C ALA A 274 9.81 9.97 -12.51
N PHE A 275 9.91 11.28 -12.32
CA PHE A 275 9.25 12.02 -11.25
C PHE A 275 8.94 13.45 -11.70
N SER A 276 7.94 14.08 -11.07
CA SER A 276 7.67 15.51 -11.27
C SER A 276 8.79 16.39 -10.71
N GLN A 277 8.90 17.61 -11.21
CA GLN A 277 9.73 18.66 -10.62
C GLN A 277 8.89 19.72 -9.92
N ALA A 278 9.48 20.45 -8.96
CA ALA A 278 8.74 21.37 -8.10
C ALA A 278 8.04 22.51 -8.86
N PHE A 279 8.46 22.86 -10.07
CA PHE A 279 7.75 23.87 -10.87
C PHE A 279 6.61 23.29 -11.71
N GLN A 280 6.51 21.97 -11.84
CA GLN A 280 5.38 21.33 -12.50
C GLN A 280 4.19 21.32 -11.55
N SER A 281 3.01 21.54 -12.10
CA SER A 281 1.75 21.30 -11.41
C SER A 281 1.32 19.85 -11.65
N CYS A 282 0.87 19.16 -10.60
CA CYS A 282 0.11 17.93 -10.73
C CYS A 282 -1.26 18.17 -10.09
N GLY A 283 -2.31 18.23 -10.92
CA GLY A 283 -3.69 18.49 -10.51
C GLY A 283 -3.89 19.80 -9.74
N GLY A 284 -3.06 20.81 -10.01
CA GLY A 284 -3.13 22.12 -9.35
C GLY A 284 -2.14 22.33 -8.21
N ILE A 285 -1.46 21.28 -7.73
CA ILE A 285 -0.37 21.42 -6.76
C ILE A 285 0.93 21.72 -7.50
N THR A 286 1.40 22.95 -7.38
CA THR A 286 2.79 23.35 -7.69
C THR A 286 3.69 23.06 -6.49
N GLY A 287 4.91 22.58 -6.73
CA GLY A 287 5.93 22.44 -5.67
C GLY A 287 6.31 21.01 -5.29
N VAL A 288 5.84 19.98 -6.02
CA VAL A 288 6.09 18.58 -5.68
C VAL A 288 7.18 17.98 -6.59
N ASP A 289 8.28 17.55 -5.97
CA ASP A 289 9.35 16.78 -6.61
C ASP A 289 9.77 15.57 -5.77
N ALA A 290 10.76 14.82 -6.27
CA ALA A 290 11.27 13.62 -5.62
C ALA A 290 11.82 13.85 -4.20
N ASN A 291 12.18 15.08 -3.84
CA ASN A 291 12.69 15.46 -2.51
C ASN A 291 11.62 16.10 -1.62
N THR A 292 10.42 16.35 -2.14
CA THR A 292 9.30 16.88 -1.36
C THR A 292 8.98 15.93 -0.21
N LYS A 293 8.85 16.49 0.99
CA LYS A 293 8.48 15.73 2.19
C LYS A 293 7.04 15.27 2.12
N ILE A 294 6.82 14.05 2.57
CA ILE A 294 5.47 13.53 2.80
C ILE A 294 4.98 14.11 4.12
N VAL A 295 3.80 14.71 4.07
CA VAL A 295 3.03 15.30 5.15
C VAL A 295 1.70 14.57 5.16
N MET A 296 1.43 13.82 6.22
CA MET A 296 0.14 13.21 6.47
C MET A 296 -0.36 13.78 7.79
N ARG A 297 -1.53 14.41 7.79
CA ARG A 297 -2.13 14.97 9.00
C ARG A 297 -3.43 14.26 9.31
N ILE A 298 -3.72 14.16 10.59
CA ILE A 298 -4.96 13.57 11.07
C ILE A 298 -5.47 14.36 12.27
N ARG A 299 -6.79 14.50 12.38
CA ARG A 299 -7.42 15.07 13.56
C ARG A 299 -7.56 13.99 14.62
N TYR A 300 -6.83 14.12 15.72
CA TYR A 300 -6.91 13.22 16.87
C TYR A 300 -7.27 14.02 18.12
N ASN A 301 -8.34 13.64 18.83
CA ASN A 301 -8.86 14.36 20.01
C ASN A 301 -9.05 15.87 19.78
N GLY A 302 -9.53 16.25 18.60
CA GLY A 302 -9.78 17.65 18.22
C GLY A 302 -8.52 18.45 17.86
N GLN A 303 -7.33 17.85 17.88
CA GLN A 303 -6.08 18.48 17.47
C GLN A 303 -5.57 17.89 16.15
N MET A 304 -5.00 18.75 15.31
CA MET A 304 -4.29 18.28 14.11
C MET A 304 -2.88 17.86 14.49
N ILE A 305 -2.56 16.59 14.25
CA ILE A 305 -1.23 16.01 14.47
C ILE A 305 -0.66 15.44 13.17
N ASP A 306 0.64 15.16 13.15
CA ASP A 306 1.23 14.30 12.13
C ASP A 306 0.70 12.87 12.31
N ALA A 307 0.37 12.19 11.22
CA ALA A 307 -0.14 10.83 11.29
C ALA A 307 0.92 9.85 11.85
N ALA A 308 2.21 10.15 11.72
CA ALA A 308 3.30 9.42 12.36
C ALA A 308 3.27 9.51 13.89
N ASP A 309 2.63 10.55 14.45
CA ASP A 309 2.43 10.72 15.89
C ASP A 309 1.11 10.09 16.39
N HIS A 310 0.28 9.55 15.48
CA HIS A 310 -0.99 8.94 15.86
C HIS A 310 -0.77 7.68 16.72
N PRO A 311 -1.44 7.51 17.86
CA PRO A 311 -1.16 6.38 18.77
C PRO A 311 -1.42 5.00 18.14
N THR A 312 -2.35 4.92 17.18
CA THR A 312 -2.67 3.67 16.47
C THR A 312 -1.92 3.55 15.14
N LEU A 313 -1.84 4.64 14.36
CA LEU A 313 -1.29 4.61 13.00
C LEU A 313 0.20 4.91 12.95
N GLY A 314 0.72 5.64 13.94
CA GLY A 314 2.09 6.14 13.96
C GLY A 314 3.13 5.05 13.82
N LYS A 315 2.90 3.88 14.42
CA LYS A 315 3.79 2.71 14.22
C LYS A 315 3.88 2.24 12.77
N TYR A 316 2.84 2.42 11.96
CA TYR A 316 2.85 2.10 10.53
C TYR A 316 3.45 3.21 9.69
N LEU A 317 3.56 4.43 10.21
CA LEU A 317 4.06 5.59 9.48
C LEU A 317 5.48 5.98 9.91
N ALA A 318 5.95 5.55 11.08
CA ALA A 318 7.26 5.89 11.63
C ALA A 318 8.47 5.28 10.89
N TYR A 319 8.26 4.26 10.06
CA TYR A 319 9.33 3.61 9.29
C TYR A 319 9.19 3.81 7.79
N VAL A 320 8.33 4.76 7.38
CA VAL A 320 8.12 5.06 5.97
C VAL A 320 9.17 6.10 5.56
N GLY A 321 9.64 6.03 4.31
CA GLY A 321 10.44 7.11 3.77
C GLY A 321 9.69 8.44 3.88
N ASP A 322 10.37 9.53 4.23
CA ASP A 322 9.69 10.81 4.47
C ASP A 322 9.70 11.72 3.24
N VAL A 323 10.20 11.26 2.08
CA VAL A 323 10.16 12.01 0.81
C VAL A 323 9.53 11.21 -0.33
N MET A 324 8.86 11.91 -1.23
CA MET A 324 8.08 11.34 -2.34
C MET A 324 8.90 10.40 -3.25
N GLY A 325 10.16 10.75 -3.55
CA GLY A 325 11.03 9.99 -4.46
C GLY A 325 11.43 8.61 -3.95
N GLN A 326 11.38 8.35 -2.64
CA GLN A 326 11.62 7.02 -2.05
C GLN A 326 10.55 5.99 -2.46
N TYR A 327 9.49 6.46 -3.09
CA TYR A 327 8.35 5.69 -3.51
C TYR A 327 8.12 5.78 -5.02
N GLY A 328 9.04 6.37 -5.76
CA GLY A 328 9.03 6.29 -7.22
C GLY A 328 9.19 4.86 -7.73
N ASP A 329 9.66 3.92 -6.90
CA ASP A 329 9.85 2.52 -7.29
C ASP A 329 9.52 1.54 -6.15
N ILE A 330 8.40 0.83 -6.32
CA ILE A 330 7.91 -0.19 -5.39
C ILE A 330 8.84 -1.39 -5.19
N THR A 331 9.85 -1.55 -6.06
CA THR A 331 10.86 -2.62 -5.97
C THR A 331 12.05 -2.24 -5.08
N LYS A 332 12.06 -1.01 -4.55
CA LYS A 332 13.13 -0.44 -3.72
C LYS A 332 12.65 -0.02 -2.34
N LEU A 333 11.83 -0.89 -1.74
CA LEU A 333 11.32 -0.76 -0.38
C LEU A 333 11.87 -1.93 0.48
N ASP A 334 13.09 -2.42 0.20
CA ASP A 334 13.77 -3.65 0.69
C ASP A 334 12.80 -4.71 1.20
N ASP A 335 12.62 -4.87 2.51
CA ASP A 335 11.82 -5.97 3.08
C ASP A 335 10.31 -5.81 2.81
N TYR A 336 9.88 -4.65 2.35
CA TYR A 336 8.50 -4.37 1.95
C TYR A 336 8.33 -4.22 0.45
N SER A 337 9.40 -4.39 -0.34
CA SER A 337 9.34 -4.39 -1.80
C SER A 337 8.31 -5.40 -2.30
N TYR A 338 7.63 -5.06 -3.39
CA TYR A 338 6.71 -5.96 -4.06
C TYR A 338 6.74 -5.75 -5.56
N THR A 339 6.16 -6.70 -6.27
CA THR A 339 5.93 -6.62 -7.72
C THR A 339 4.48 -6.95 -8.03
N TYR A 340 4.13 -6.91 -9.31
CA TYR A 340 2.81 -7.20 -9.82
C TYR A 340 2.81 -8.41 -10.75
N GLN A 341 1.87 -9.32 -10.55
CA GLN A 341 1.43 -10.22 -11.60
C GLN A 341 0.52 -9.42 -12.54
N VAL A 342 1.11 -8.73 -13.51
CA VAL A 342 0.34 -7.96 -14.50
C VAL A 342 -0.32 -8.88 -15.51
N SER A 343 -1.58 -8.61 -15.87
CA SER A 343 -2.31 -9.43 -16.81
C SER A 343 -1.72 -9.36 -18.24
N SER A 344 -2.09 -10.32 -19.09
CA SER A 344 -1.46 -10.47 -20.40
C SER A 344 -1.67 -9.28 -21.35
N ILE A 345 -2.68 -8.44 -21.10
CA ILE A 345 -2.93 -7.24 -21.90
C ILE A 345 -1.79 -6.23 -21.76
N TYR A 346 -1.31 -5.96 -20.54
CA TYR A 346 -0.16 -5.07 -20.29
C TYR A 346 1.11 -5.68 -20.87
N GLN A 347 1.36 -6.97 -20.61
CA GLN A 347 2.58 -7.64 -21.09
C GLN A 347 2.69 -7.63 -22.61
N LYS A 348 1.63 -8.04 -23.31
CA LYS A 348 1.68 -8.26 -24.77
C LYS A 348 1.45 -6.99 -25.58
N ARG A 349 0.52 -6.13 -25.15
CA ARG A 349 0.12 -4.96 -25.95
C ARG A 349 0.93 -3.71 -25.64
N LEU A 350 1.44 -3.59 -24.41
CA LEU A 350 2.23 -2.43 -23.98
C LEU A 350 3.71 -2.78 -23.79
N LEU A 351 4.05 -3.55 -22.74
CA LEU A 351 5.45 -3.78 -22.33
C LEU A 351 6.29 -4.54 -23.37
N GLY A 352 5.66 -5.41 -24.17
CA GLY A 352 6.30 -6.13 -25.27
C GLY A 352 6.43 -5.32 -26.56
N ASN A 353 5.85 -4.12 -26.63
CA ASN A 353 5.84 -3.31 -27.85
C ASN A 353 6.98 -2.27 -27.84
N LYS A 354 8.04 -2.55 -28.62
CA LYS A 354 9.23 -1.68 -28.75
C LYS A 354 8.95 -0.32 -29.37
N ASN A 355 7.81 -0.15 -30.05
CA ASN A 355 7.41 1.15 -30.61
C ASN A 355 6.71 2.03 -29.58
N ILE A 356 6.30 1.47 -28.44
CA ILE A 356 5.64 2.18 -27.34
C ILE A 356 6.59 2.33 -26.14
N CYS A 357 7.20 1.23 -25.71
CA CYS A 357 8.09 1.23 -24.55
C CYS A 357 9.55 1.39 -24.95
N LYS A 358 10.21 2.37 -24.32
CA LYS A 358 11.64 2.67 -24.52
C LYS A 358 12.52 1.53 -24.03
N GLN A 359 12.07 0.82 -23.00
CA GLN A 359 12.76 -0.33 -22.42
C GLN A 359 11.84 -1.55 -22.54
N PRO A 360 12.07 -2.44 -23.53
CA PRO A 360 11.26 -3.64 -23.68
C PRO A 360 11.59 -4.61 -22.55
N HIS A 361 10.60 -4.97 -21.74
CA HIS A 361 10.76 -6.01 -20.74
C HIS A 361 10.53 -7.38 -21.37
N TRP A 362 11.57 -7.96 -21.97
CA TRP A 362 11.56 -9.38 -22.31
C TRP A 362 12.02 -10.17 -21.08
N LEU A 363 11.14 -11.06 -20.59
CA LEU A 363 11.33 -12.06 -19.52
C LEU A 363 11.17 -11.58 -18.05
N LEU A 364 9.91 -11.52 -17.59
CA LEU A 364 9.55 -11.92 -16.21
C LEU A 364 8.57 -13.11 -16.23
N SER A 365 8.51 -13.85 -17.35
CA SER A 365 7.88 -15.17 -17.40
C SER A 365 8.92 -16.26 -17.10
N SER A 366 9.30 -16.42 -15.84
CA SER A 366 9.98 -17.66 -15.40
C SER A 366 9.84 -18.03 -13.92
N HIS A 367 8.95 -17.40 -13.13
CA HIS A 367 8.67 -17.87 -11.77
C HIS A 367 7.25 -18.38 -11.51
N ILE A 368 6.56 -18.81 -12.57
CA ILE A 368 5.38 -19.70 -12.42
C ILE A 368 5.43 -20.77 -13.52
N ALA A 369 6.27 -21.79 -13.33
CA ALA A 369 6.11 -23.14 -13.89
C ALA A 369 7.24 -24.06 -13.41
N SER A 370 7.01 -24.84 -12.36
CA SER A 370 7.11 -26.31 -12.42
C SER A 370 6.95 -26.91 -11.02
N ASN A 371 5.85 -27.64 -10.87
CA ASN A 371 5.82 -28.80 -9.99
C ASN A 371 6.91 -29.78 -10.49
N GLY A 372 7.89 -30.04 -9.63
CA GLY A 372 8.91 -31.05 -9.86
C GLY A 372 9.54 -31.40 -8.53
N ALA A 373 9.07 -32.49 -7.91
CA ALA A 373 9.66 -33.05 -6.70
C ALA A 373 11.18 -33.24 -6.89
N PRO A 374 12.03 -32.89 -5.90
CA PRO A 374 13.43 -33.26 -5.96
C PRO A 374 13.55 -34.75 -5.63
N LEU A 375 13.90 -35.52 -6.65
CA LEU A 375 14.45 -36.86 -6.48
C LEU A 375 15.74 -36.77 -5.65
N TYR A 376 15.76 -37.53 -4.56
CA TYR A 376 16.92 -37.85 -3.76
C TYR A 376 18.06 -38.39 -4.64
N THR A 377 19.23 -37.74 -4.61
CA THR A 377 20.51 -38.42 -4.80
C THR A 377 21.54 -37.89 -3.81
N THR A 378 22.11 -38.84 -3.07
CA THR A 378 23.10 -38.74 -1.99
C THR A 378 24.46 -38.14 -2.40
N PRO A 379 25.28 -37.69 -1.42
CA PRO A 379 26.44 -36.82 -1.64
C PRO A 379 27.74 -37.59 -1.92
N SER A 380 28.67 -36.95 -2.62
CA SER A 380 30.07 -37.37 -2.69
C SER A 380 31.01 -36.22 -2.32
N ALA A 381 32.04 -36.58 -1.57
CA ALA A 381 32.87 -35.74 -0.72
C ALA A 381 34.14 -35.22 -1.40
N GLY A 382 34.73 -34.17 -0.80
CA GLY A 382 36.16 -33.83 -0.92
C GLY A 382 36.40 -32.31 -1.06
N MET A 383 36.56 -31.55 0.04
CA MET A 383 37.83 -31.24 0.75
C MET A 383 38.58 -30.00 0.18
N PRO A 384 39.42 -29.29 0.97
CA PRO A 384 39.11 -27.94 1.44
C PRO A 384 40.14 -26.87 1.01
N PHE A 385 39.79 -25.59 1.11
CA PHE A 385 40.80 -24.52 1.12
C PHE A 385 40.60 -23.53 2.26
N THR A 386 41.73 -23.31 2.92
CA THR A 386 42.00 -22.60 4.17
C THR A 386 42.13 -21.09 3.96
N CYS A 387 41.64 -20.30 4.91
CA CYS A 387 41.95 -18.87 5.04
C CYS A 387 43.14 -18.68 6.01
N THR A 388 44.10 -17.84 5.64
CA THR A 388 45.16 -17.30 6.51
C THR A 388 45.34 -15.79 6.24
N GLU A 389 45.10 -15.01 7.29
CA GLU A 389 45.28 -13.56 7.62
C GLU A 389 46.69 -12.96 7.35
N PRO A 390 47.07 -11.68 7.72
CA PRO A 390 46.34 -10.45 8.17
C PRO A 390 46.86 -9.10 7.56
N PHE A 391 46.22 -7.95 7.91
CA PHE A 391 46.76 -6.59 8.25
C PHE A 391 45.89 -5.38 7.78
N GLU A 392 45.06 -4.86 8.70
CA GLU A 392 44.95 -3.47 9.26
C GLU A 392 44.96 -2.16 8.40
N PRO A 393 44.55 -0.98 8.94
CA PRO A 393 43.23 -0.37 8.72
C PRO A 393 43.29 0.98 7.97
N CYS A 394 42.21 1.35 7.26
CA CYS A 394 42.01 2.72 6.78
C CYS A 394 40.57 3.17 7.07
N GLY A 395 40.47 4.29 7.80
CA GLY A 395 39.23 4.89 8.25
C GLY A 395 38.35 5.34 7.10
N LEU A 396 37.05 5.05 7.23
CA LEU A 396 35.99 5.58 6.40
C LEU A 396 35.32 6.77 7.11
N PRO A 397 34.98 7.85 6.40
CA PRO A 397 34.11 8.90 6.93
C PRO A 397 32.69 8.36 7.18
N PRO A 398 31.87 9.03 8.01
CA PRO A 398 30.57 8.52 8.42
C PRO A 398 29.65 8.35 7.20
N MET A 399 29.26 7.10 6.93
CA MET A 399 28.14 6.79 6.04
C MET A 399 26.85 7.31 6.67
N PRO A 400 25.95 7.96 5.91
CA PRO A 400 24.62 8.23 6.42
C PRO A 400 23.88 6.88 6.56
N LEU A 401 23.42 6.60 7.78
CA LEU A 401 22.48 5.51 8.08
C LEU A 401 21.24 5.65 7.17
N LYS A 402 21.02 4.68 6.28
CA LYS A 402 19.71 4.48 5.64
C LYS A 402 18.82 3.72 6.62
N ILE A 403 17.70 4.33 7.01
CA ILE A 403 16.75 3.81 8.00
C ILE A 403 15.38 3.66 7.31
N GLY A 404 14.82 2.45 7.36
CA GLY A 404 13.38 2.15 7.42
C GLY A 404 12.58 2.28 6.13
N GLU A 405 11.95 1.20 5.69
CA GLU A 405 11.21 1.13 4.43
C GLU A 405 9.83 0.52 4.62
N GLN A 406 8.85 0.92 3.81
CA GLN A 406 7.46 0.49 3.90
C GLN A 406 6.66 0.74 2.59
N SER A 407 5.56 -0.01 2.40
CA SER A 407 4.76 -0.11 1.16
C SER A 407 4.04 1.18 0.72
N ASN A 408 4.16 1.45 -0.58
CA ASN A 408 3.77 2.65 -1.32
C ASN A 408 2.37 2.58 -1.96
N MET A 409 1.30 2.99 -1.29
CA MET A 409 -0.03 2.82 -1.91
C MET A 409 -0.56 4.01 -2.69
N LEU A 410 0.00 5.23 -2.56
CA LEU A 410 -0.72 6.41 -3.10
C LEU A 410 0.13 7.69 -3.29
N LEU A 411 1.44 7.60 -3.52
CA LEU A 411 2.34 8.78 -3.43
C LEU A 411 2.37 9.77 -4.60
N HIS A 412 1.36 9.77 -5.48
CA HIS A 412 1.52 10.48 -6.75
C HIS A 412 0.27 11.15 -7.35
N LEU A 413 -0.93 11.08 -6.75
CA LEU A 413 -2.17 11.46 -7.48
C LEU A 413 -3.18 12.43 -6.82
N PRO A 414 -2.83 13.34 -5.91
CA PRO A 414 -3.80 13.68 -4.87
C PRO A 414 -4.49 15.05 -5.03
N ALA A 415 -4.14 15.86 -6.03
CA ALA A 415 -4.63 17.24 -6.13
C ALA A 415 -6.04 17.44 -6.75
N ALA A 416 -6.66 16.40 -7.30
CA ALA A 416 -7.88 16.56 -8.11
C ALA A 416 -9.19 16.50 -7.34
N GLU A 417 -9.19 16.05 -6.09
CA GLU A 417 -10.42 15.94 -5.30
C GLU A 417 -10.95 17.32 -4.89
N SER A 418 -10.07 18.34 -4.84
CA SER A 418 -10.40 19.76 -4.63
C SER A 418 -11.39 20.31 -5.68
N ALA A 419 -11.30 19.89 -6.95
CA ALA A 419 -12.02 20.56 -8.04
C ALA A 419 -13.50 20.16 -8.16
N TYR A 420 -13.91 19.00 -7.62
CA TYR A 420 -15.27 18.50 -7.80
C TYR A 420 -16.25 19.05 -6.74
N ALA A 421 -15.78 19.38 -5.54
CA ALA A 421 -16.61 19.99 -4.50
C ALA A 421 -17.00 21.45 -4.82
N GLU A 422 -16.15 22.20 -5.54
CA GLU A 422 -16.45 23.58 -5.95
C GLU A 422 -17.33 23.68 -7.20
N CYS A 423 -17.53 22.60 -7.97
CA CYS A 423 -18.36 22.61 -9.17
C CYS A 423 -19.82 22.17 -8.93
N THR A 424 -20.17 21.75 -7.71
CA THR A 424 -21.54 21.32 -7.35
C THR A 424 -22.16 22.09 -6.19
N SER A 425 -21.59 23.24 -5.80
CA SER A 425 -22.22 24.20 -4.88
C SER A 425 -22.86 25.38 -5.61
#